data_AF-A0A818XBZ4-F1
#
_entry.id   AF-A0A818XBZ4-F1
#
_cell.length_a   1.000
_cell.length_b   1.000
_cell.length_c   1.000
_cell.angle_alpha   90.00
_cell.angle_beta   90.00
_cell.angle_gamma   90.00
#
_symmetry.space_group_name_H-M   'P 1'
#
loop_
_entity.id
_entity.type
_entity.pdbx_description
1 polymer ?
#
loop_
_entity_poly.entity_id
_entity_poly.type
_entity_poly.pdbx_seq_one_letter_code
_entity_poly.pdbx_strand_id
1 'polypeptide(L)'
;MSNQQESIEKKTEEQDNNVFDEELQQNTITSQEHAAKNDIHAWRRHRSYTYQRNPLLFRRMSQACRDRLVRTPTVIAMCGLPARGKTYISKKLARYLQWIGIKTKVFNVGEYRRDAVKFYADKDFFDPDNTEAVAVRNLCAQQALEDMCNYLAYDGEVAIFDATNTTRERRQNIYEYCTQTFCFRVFFVESICDSSEIIESNIREVKSKSPDYKDVTAEEAVSDFLSRIQQYERRYETINDKSERNYSFIKIFNCGERFLVHKIGGHMQSRVVYFLMNIHILPRTIYLTRHGESTLNQQYRLGGDPPLSTNGKLFAEALAEYMANENIPDLIVWTSQMQRCVQTAAKINAPKEQWKALNEINAGICEGLTYMEMAERFPDELAARDQSKFYYRYPGGESYQDLVARLEPVIMELERAENVLVICHQAVARCILGYFLNKDADDLPYTEVPLHTIIKLTPVAYGCLMECIPLPVEAVNTHRNKPTNCRRNRTVQDAVDEFLIERDTKPVARTKSEIFYNSSGTKIKTTHIDGSRLPRSDSTSGDPALNNICSLIQDLHATHAE
;
A
#
# COMPACT_ATOMS: atom_id res chain seq x y z
N MET A 1 66.07 35.45 41.82
CA MET A 1 65.38 35.87 40.57
C MET A 1 65.50 34.79 39.49
N SER A 2 65.26 33.50 39.79
CA SER A 2 65.22 32.43 38.76
C SER A 2 63.87 31.71 38.68
N ASN A 3 62.95 31.95 39.62
CA ASN A 3 61.66 31.24 39.67
C ASN A 3 60.48 32.05 39.09
N GLN A 4 60.72 33.22 38.49
CA GLN A 4 59.68 34.00 37.80
C GLN A 4 59.81 33.97 36.27
N GLN A 5 60.96 33.54 35.72
CA GLN A 5 61.18 33.43 34.28
C GLN A 5 60.65 32.09 33.72
N GLU A 6 60.83 30.97 34.45
CA GLU A 6 60.27 29.67 34.04
C GLU A 6 58.75 29.59 34.07
N SER A 7 58.08 30.42 34.89
CA SER A 7 56.61 30.45 34.97
C SER A 7 55.94 31.26 33.85
N ILE A 8 56.70 32.11 33.15
CA ILE A 8 56.20 32.91 32.02
C ILE A 8 56.44 32.15 30.71
N GLU A 9 57.58 31.49 30.54
CA GLU A 9 57.85 30.64 29.36
C GLU A 9 56.87 29.46 29.25
N LYS A 10 56.54 28.78 30.36
CA LYS A 10 55.56 27.67 30.34
C LYS A 10 54.13 28.09 30.04
N LYS A 11 53.72 29.32 30.41
CA LYS A 11 52.38 29.84 30.10
C LYS A 11 52.23 30.27 28.64
N THR A 12 53.33 30.63 27.99
CA THR A 12 53.32 31.03 26.58
C THR A 12 53.31 29.78 25.68
N GLU A 13 54.05 28.72 26.04
CA GLU A 13 54.01 27.43 25.33
C GLU A 13 52.68 26.68 25.47
N GLU A 14 51.98 26.77 26.60
CA GLU A 14 50.63 26.17 26.75
C GLU A 14 49.53 26.94 25.98
N GLN A 15 49.69 28.25 25.79
CA GLN A 15 48.75 29.05 24.98
C GLN A 15 48.97 28.85 23.48
N ASP A 16 50.22 28.76 23.02
CA ASP A 16 50.51 28.54 21.60
C ASP A 16 50.17 27.10 21.14
N ASN A 17 50.30 26.10 22.02
CA ASN A 17 49.88 24.72 21.70
C ASN A 17 48.35 24.56 21.64
N ASN A 18 47.58 25.27 22.48
CA ASN A 18 46.12 25.23 22.42
C ASN A 18 45.55 25.91 21.16
N VAL A 19 46.18 27.00 20.69
CA VAL A 19 45.77 27.68 19.45
C VAL A 19 46.10 26.83 18.22
N PHE A 20 47.23 26.11 18.23
CA PHE A 20 47.58 25.17 17.16
C PHE A 20 46.64 23.96 17.10
N ASP A 21 46.23 23.40 18.24
CA ASP A 21 45.28 22.27 18.30
C ASP A 21 43.84 22.68 17.90
N GLU A 22 43.40 23.90 18.24
CA GLU A 22 42.11 24.43 17.77
C GLU A 22 42.13 24.69 16.25
N GLU A 23 43.19 25.26 15.67
CA GLU A 23 43.32 25.43 14.22
C GLU A 23 43.43 24.10 13.47
N LEU A 24 44.12 23.09 14.04
CA LEU A 24 44.16 21.74 13.49
C LEU A 24 42.80 21.04 13.57
N GLN A 25 42.03 21.19 14.64
CA GLN A 25 40.67 20.66 14.72
C GLN A 25 39.72 21.36 13.74
N GLN A 26 39.78 22.69 13.59
CA GLN A 26 38.95 23.44 12.65
C GLN A 26 39.30 23.12 11.18
N ASN A 27 40.58 22.95 10.86
CA ASN A 27 41.06 22.50 9.55
C ASN A 27 40.72 21.03 9.27
N THR A 28 40.70 20.19 10.30
CA THR A 28 40.28 18.78 10.16
C THR A 28 38.76 18.69 9.94
N ILE A 29 37.94 19.45 10.67
CA ILE A 29 36.47 19.52 10.49
C ILE A 29 36.11 20.05 9.11
N THR A 30 36.74 21.15 8.65
CA THR A 30 36.52 21.68 7.30
C THR A 30 37.01 20.75 6.19
N SER A 31 38.12 20.02 6.40
CA SER A 31 38.60 19.01 5.43
C SER A 31 37.70 17.78 5.36
N GLN A 32 37.11 17.35 6.48
CA GLN A 32 36.15 16.25 6.56
C GLN A 32 34.77 16.65 6.01
N GLU A 33 34.31 17.88 6.25
CA GLU A 33 33.13 18.44 5.59
C GLU A 33 33.32 18.54 4.07
N HIS A 34 34.51 18.89 3.59
CA HIS A 34 34.85 18.89 2.17
C HIS A 34 34.94 17.49 1.58
N ALA A 35 35.47 16.51 2.32
CA ALA A 35 35.50 15.10 1.90
C ALA A 35 34.09 14.50 1.80
N ALA A 36 33.23 14.74 2.79
CA ALA A 36 31.82 14.33 2.76
C ALA A 36 31.05 14.99 1.60
N LYS A 37 31.28 16.29 1.36
CA LYS A 37 30.71 17.01 0.19
C LYS A 37 31.21 16.41 -1.14
N ASN A 38 32.49 16.01 -1.23
CA ASN A 38 33.08 15.46 -2.46
C ASN A 38 32.59 14.04 -2.80
N ASP A 39 32.39 13.17 -1.81
CA ASP A 39 31.76 11.85 -2.03
C ASP A 39 30.27 11.97 -2.36
N ILE A 40 29.57 12.95 -1.78
CA ILE A 40 28.18 13.29 -2.14
C ILE A 40 28.09 13.84 -3.58
N HIS A 41 29.10 14.58 -4.05
CA HIS A 41 29.18 15.04 -5.45
C HIS A 41 29.52 13.90 -6.43
N ALA A 42 30.23 12.86 -6.00
CA ALA A 42 30.43 11.63 -6.78
C ALA A 42 29.12 10.82 -6.86
N TRP A 43 28.37 10.74 -5.76
CA TRP A 43 27.04 10.11 -5.70
C TRP A 43 25.98 10.86 -6.57
N ARG A 44 25.93 12.19 -6.51
CA ARG A 44 25.06 13.05 -7.35
C ARG A 44 25.32 12.86 -8.86
N ARG A 45 26.57 12.59 -9.26
CA ARG A 45 26.96 12.38 -10.66
C ARG A 45 26.52 11.02 -11.21
N HIS A 46 26.35 10.00 -10.36
CA HIS A 46 25.94 8.66 -10.81
C HIS A 46 24.43 8.54 -11.15
N ARG A 47 23.59 9.49 -10.75
CA ARG A 47 22.13 9.45 -10.98
C ARG A 47 21.55 10.57 -11.83
N SER A 48 22.39 11.45 -12.37
CA SER A 48 21.94 12.56 -13.21
C SER A 48 21.86 12.16 -14.69
N TYR A 49 20.78 11.48 -15.08
CA TYR A 49 20.38 11.39 -16.49
C TYR A 49 19.05 12.13 -16.71
N THR A 50 19.17 13.28 -17.38
CA THR A 50 18.20 13.96 -18.26
C THR A 50 16.70 13.88 -17.92
N TYR A 51 16.13 15.00 -17.46
CA TYR A 51 14.67 15.21 -17.42
C TYR A 51 14.31 16.58 -18.01
N GLN A 52 13.59 16.58 -19.14
CA GLN A 52 12.97 17.78 -19.72
C GLN A 52 11.44 17.68 -19.62
N ARG A 53 10.88 18.30 -18.58
CA ARG A 53 9.60 19.03 -18.63
C ARG A 53 9.79 20.33 -17.85
N ASN A 54 9.33 21.44 -18.43
CA ASN A 54 9.83 22.78 -18.13
C ASN A 54 9.06 23.43 -16.95
N PRO A 55 9.60 23.52 -15.72
CA PRO A 55 8.92 24.14 -14.57
C PRO A 55 8.63 25.64 -14.77
N LEU A 56 9.26 26.25 -15.78
CA LEU A 56 9.15 27.67 -16.11
C LEU A 56 7.76 28.11 -16.61
N LEU A 57 6.91 27.18 -17.09
CA LEU A 57 5.56 27.50 -17.58
C LEU A 57 4.62 27.94 -16.44
N PHE A 58 4.68 27.29 -15.27
CA PHE A 58 3.82 27.63 -14.13
C PHE A 58 4.23 28.93 -13.43
N ARG A 59 5.52 29.29 -13.50
CA ARG A 59 6.09 30.48 -12.86
C ARG A 59 5.59 31.81 -13.48
N ARG A 60 5.06 31.78 -14.71
CA ARG A 60 4.51 32.95 -15.42
C ARG A 60 3.02 33.23 -15.13
N MET A 61 2.33 32.36 -14.39
CA MET A 61 0.90 32.51 -14.10
C MET A 61 0.67 33.33 -12.82
N SER A 62 -0.47 34.02 -12.70
CA SER A 62 -0.87 34.66 -11.44
C SER A 62 -1.37 33.63 -10.42
N GLN A 63 -1.30 33.94 -9.12
CA GLN A 63 -1.78 33.04 -8.06
C GLN A 63 -3.25 32.66 -8.25
N ALA A 64 -4.11 33.63 -8.58
CA ALA A 64 -5.53 33.40 -8.86
C ALA A 64 -5.78 32.45 -10.06
N CYS A 65 -4.86 32.42 -11.03
CA CYS A 65 -4.94 31.51 -12.17
C CYS A 65 -4.48 30.09 -11.78
N ARG A 66 -3.43 29.98 -10.94
CA ARG A 66 -2.97 28.71 -10.38
C ARG A 66 -4.01 28.03 -9.50
N ASP A 67 -4.70 28.79 -8.66
CA ASP A 67 -5.73 28.26 -7.76
C ASP A 67 -6.91 27.64 -8.53
N ARG A 68 -7.15 28.09 -9.78
CA ARG A 68 -8.17 27.56 -10.70
C ARG A 68 -7.72 26.32 -11.50
N LEU A 69 -6.43 25.96 -11.49
CA LEU A 69 -5.93 24.80 -12.21
C LEU A 69 -6.42 23.51 -11.53
N VAL A 70 -7.21 22.71 -12.23
CA VAL A 70 -7.80 21.50 -11.66
C VAL A 70 -6.74 20.40 -11.43
N ARG A 71 -5.75 20.30 -12.32
CA ARG A 71 -4.73 19.22 -12.36
C ARG A 71 -3.36 19.62 -11.77
N THR A 72 -3.33 20.53 -10.81
CA THR A 72 -2.08 20.85 -10.11
C THR A 72 -1.60 19.64 -9.29
N PRO A 73 -0.36 19.15 -9.47
CA PRO A 73 0.18 18.06 -8.66
C PRO A 73 0.11 18.36 -7.16
N THR A 74 -0.16 17.33 -6.36
CA THR A 74 -0.40 17.47 -4.92
C THR A 74 0.64 16.71 -4.10
N VAL A 75 1.27 17.43 -3.17
CA VAL A 75 2.10 16.87 -2.12
C VAL A 75 1.24 16.60 -0.90
N ILE A 76 1.26 15.36 -0.41
CA ILE A 76 0.65 14.96 0.86
C ILE A 76 1.77 14.80 1.87
N ALA A 77 1.93 15.74 2.80
CA ALA A 77 3.00 15.72 3.78
C ALA A 77 2.49 15.15 5.10
N MET A 78 3.03 14.00 5.51
CA MET A 78 2.67 13.38 6.78
C MET A 78 3.29 14.15 7.95
N CYS A 79 2.56 14.26 9.06
CA CYS A 79 3.02 14.90 10.29
C CYS A 79 2.65 14.04 11.52
N GLY A 80 3.47 14.10 12.55
CA GLY A 80 3.20 13.47 13.84
C GLY A 80 4.35 12.63 14.37
N LEU A 81 4.24 12.26 15.65
CA LEU A 81 5.26 11.50 16.38
C LEU A 81 5.51 10.10 15.80
N PRO A 82 6.66 9.47 16.08
CA PRO A 82 6.89 8.05 15.75
C PRO A 82 5.80 7.12 16.31
N ALA A 83 5.59 5.96 15.66
CA ALA A 83 4.54 4.98 16.00
C ALA A 83 3.08 5.50 16.00
N ARG A 84 2.80 6.58 15.26
CA ARG A 84 1.43 7.12 15.06
C ARG A 84 0.78 6.71 13.74
N GLY A 85 1.14 5.56 13.17
CA GLY A 85 0.50 5.05 11.94
C GLY A 85 0.77 5.82 10.64
N LYS A 86 1.70 6.78 10.59
CA LYS A 86 1.98 7.58 9.38
C LYS A 86 2.32 6.74 8.15
N THR A 87 3.24 5.78 8.27
CA THR A 87 3.62 4.90 7.17
C THR A 87 2.49 3.98 6.75
N TYR A 88 1.66 3.52 7.70
CA TYR A 88 0.45 2.75 7.41
C TYR A 88 -0.52 3.56 6.55
N ILE A 89 -0.87 4.76 7.01
CA ILE A 89 -1.76 5.69 6.30
C ILE A 89 -1.19 6.02 4.92
N SER A 90 0.11 6.31 4.82
CA SER A 90 0.78 6.65 3.57
C SER A 90 0.68 5.54 2.54
N LYS A 91 0.99 4.30 2.92
CA LYS A 91 0.94 3.14 2.02
C LYS A 91 -0.48 2.81 1.60
N LYS A 92 -1.43 2.85 2.55
CA LYS A 92 -2.85 2.56 2.29
C LYS A 92 -3.49 3.60 1.38
N LEU A 93 -3.19 4.89 1.62
CA LEU A 93 -3.64 5.99 0.77
C LEU A 93 -3.03 5.92 -0.63
N ALA A 94 -1.72 5.63 -0.74
CA ALA A 94 -1.08 5.46 -2.04
C ALA A 94 -1.72 4.33 -2.84
N ARG A 95 -1.97 3.18 -2.20
CA ARG A 95 -2.64 2.02 -2.82
C ARG A 95 -4.03 2.36 -3.32
N TYR A 96 -4.84 3.07 -2.53
CA TYR A 96 -6.15 3.55 -2.95
C TYR A 96 -6.07 4.48 -4.16
N LEU A 97 -5.21 5.51 -4.10
CA LEU A 97 -5.07 6.47 -5.19
C LEU A 97 -4.58 5.79 -6.48
N GLN A 98 -3.60 4.88 -6.38
CA GLN A 98 -3.12 4.09 -7.51
C GLN A 98 -4.22 3.19 -8.09
N TRP A 99 -5.00 2.53 -7.23
CA TRP A 99 -6.07 1.63 -7.66
C TRP A 99 -7.16 2.36 -8.45
N ILE A 100 -7.53 3.58 -8.07
CA ILE A 100 -8.46 4.42 -8.85
C ILE A 100 -7.81 5.11 -10.07
N GLY A 101 -6.52 4.84 -10.34
CA GLY A 101 -5.81 5.31 -11.54
C GLY A 101 -5.05 6.62 -11.38
N ILE A 102 -4.83 7.12 -10.17
CA ILE A 102 -4.05 8.34 -9.91
C ILE A 102 -2.58 7.98 -9.71
N LYS A 103 -1.69 8.60 -10.49
CA LYS A 103 -0.24 8.37 -10.42
C LYS A 103 0.31 8.88 -9.09
N THR A 104 0.49 7.95 -8.15
CA THR A 104 0.88 8.25 -6.77
C THR A 104 2.15 7.53 -6.36
N LYS A 105 3.05 8.18 -5.61
CA LYS A 105 4.25 7.56 -5.03
C LYS A 105 4.51 8.02 -3.59
N VAL A 106 4.96 7.10 -2.74
CA VAL A 106 5.39 7.39 -1.36
C VAL A 106 6.90 7.63 -1.35
N PHE A 107 7.33 8.66 -0.62
CA PHE A 107 8.71 9.01 -0.35
C PHE A 107 8.94 8.92 1.16
N ASN A 108 9.43 7.77 1.63
CA ASN A 108 9.64 7.51 3.04
C ASN A 108 11.04 7.93 3.47
N VAL A 109 11.17 9.04 4.22
CA VAL A 109 12.48 9.58 4.64
C VAL A 109 13.26 8.57 5.50
N GLY A 110 12.57 7.65 6.18
CA GLY A 110 13.21 6.57 6.92
C GLY A 110 13.97 5.57 6.03
N GLU A 111 13.55 5.36 4.77
CA GLU A 111 14.27 4.52 3.79
C GLU A 111 15.57 5.21 3.35
N TYR A 112 15.50 6.49 2.97
CA TYR A 112 16.67 7.31 2.64
C TYR A 112 17.70 7.32 3.79
N ARG A 113 17.20 7.49 5.03
CA ARG A 113 18.04 7.42 6.23
C ARG A 113 18.68 6.04 6.39
N ARG A 114 17.94 4.93 6.24
CA ARG A 114 18.52 3.57 6.37
C ARG A 114 19.62 3.32 5.33
N ASP A 115 19.45 3.81 4.12
CA ASP A 115 20.47 3.68 3.09
C ASP A 115 21.71 4.53 3.40
N ALA A 116 21.55 5.72 3.98
CA ALA A 116 22.67 6.55 4.42
C ALA A 116 23.42 5.95 5.63
N VAL A 117 22.69 5.37 6.60
CA VAL A 117 23.26 4.78 7.83
C VAL A 117 24.07 3.51 7.56
N LYS A 118 23.87 2.81 6.43
CA LYS A 118 24.80 1.74 6.00
C LYS A 118 26.25 2.21 5.90
N PHE A 119 26.45 3.51 5.72
CA PHE A 119 27.76 4.15 5.62
C PHE A 119 28.12 4.96 6.88
N TYR A 120 27.22 5.02 7.88
CA TYR A 120 27.37 5.84 9.08
C TYR A 120 26.77 5.11 10.29
N ALA A 121 27.59 4.36 11.01
CA ALA A 121 27.16 3.52 12.14
C ALA A 121 27.40 4.23 13.48
N ASP A 122 26.50 5.14 13.85
CA ASP A 122 26.49 5.80 15.16
C ASP A 122 25.28 5.33 16.00
N LYS A 123 25.54 4.94 17.25
CA LYS A 123 24.53 4.49 18.21
C LYS A 123 23.62 5.64 18.68
N ASP A 124 24.12 6.88 18.63
CA ASP A 124 23.39 8.07 19.09
C ASP A 124 22.73 8.85 17.93
N PHE A 125 22.49 8.18 16.80
CA PHE A 125 21.97 8.81 15.58
C PHE A 125 20.63 9.57 15.75
N PHE A 126 19.80 9.17 16.72
CA PHE A 126 18.53 9.86 16.97
C PHE A 126 18.62 10.98 17.99
N ASP A 127 19.73 11.09 18.72
CA ASP A 127 19.94 12.11 19.73
C ASP A 127 19.73 13.51 19.10
N PRO A 128 18.84 14.35 19.67
CA PRO A 128 18.60 15.70 19.18
C PRO A 128 19.78 16.67 19.37
N ASP A 129 20.77 16.30 20.20
CA ASP A 129 21.97 17.09 20.51
C ASP A 129 23.20 16.60 19.72
N ASN A 130 23.10 15.46 19.04
CA ASN A 130 24.08 14.99 18.05
C ASN A 130 23.94 15.79 16.73
N THR A 131 24.75 16.83 16.59
CA THR A 131 24.73 17.77 15.45
C THR A 131 24.99 17.09 14.11
N GLU A 132 25.89 16.10 14.07
CA GLU A 132 26.21 15.36 12.85
C GLU A 132 25.03 14.50 12.40
N ALA A 133 24.42 13.75 13.32
CA ALA A 133 23.25 12.95 13.00
C ALA A 133 22.01 13.79 12.64
N VAL A 134 21.86 14.98 13.22
CA VAL A 134 20.86 15.97 12.76
C VAL A 134 21.14 16.39 11.32
N ALA A 135 22.40 16.70 10.96
CA ALA A 135 22.78 17.10 9.61
C ALA A 135 22.49 16.00 8.58
N VAL A 136 22.84 14.74 8.89
CA VAL A 136 22.56 13.58 8.02
C VAL A 136 21.05 13.38 7.84
N ARG A 137 20.24 13.47 8.91
CA ARG A 137 18.77 13.38 8.83
C ARG A 137 18.18 14.50 7.97
N ASN A 138 18.71 15.71 8.08
CA ASN A 138 18.29 16.85 7.26
C ASN A 138 18.63 16.64 5.79
N LEU A 139 19.82 16.12 5.48
CA LEU A 139 20.22 15.78 4.11
C LEU A 139 19.33 14.70 3.49
N CYS A 140 19.06 13.61 4.22
CA CYS A 140 18.17 12.53 3.75
C CYS A 140 16.77 13.06 3.42
N ALA A 141 16.27 13.95 4.26
CA ALA A 141 14.98 14.59 4.06
C ALA A 141 14.95 15.51 2.84
N GLN A 142 16.01 16.29 2.64
CA GLN A 142 16.14 17.16 1.49
C GLN A 142 16.21 16.34 0.19
N GLN A 143 16.99 15.25 0.17
CA GLN A 143 17.06 14.36 -0.99
C GLN A 143 15.69 13.75 -1.32
N ALA A 144 14.96 13.24 -0.31
CA ALA A 144 13.62 12.72 -0.51
C ALA A 144 12.65 13.79 -1.04
N LEU A 145 12.77 15.05 -0.58
CA LEU A 145 11.96 16.17 -1.04
C LEU A 145 12.27 16.54 -2.51
N GLU A 146 13.55 16.53 -2.90
CA GLU A 146 14.01 16.77 -4.27
C GLU A 146 13.50 15.67 -5.22
N ASP A 147 13.68 14.39 -4.87
CA ASP A 147 13.18 13.25 -5.64
C ASP A 147 11.64 13.28 -5.80
N MET A 148 10.94 13.66 -4.74
CA MET A 148 9.49 13.84 -4.74
C MET A 148 9.06 14.93 -5.73
N CYS A 149 9.72 16.08 -5.69
CA CYS A 149 9.40 17.18 -6.59
C CYS A 149 9.73 16.83 -8.05
N ASN A 150 10.82 16.10 -8.29
CA ASN A 150 11.19 15.60 -9.61
C ASN A 150 10.13 14.64 -10.18
N TYR A 151 9.62 13.72 -9.36
CA TYR A 151 8.54 12.82 -9.75
C TYR A 151 7.27 13.59 -10.17
N LEU A 152 6.84 14.57 -9.37
CA LEU A 152 5.67 15.40 -9.66
C LEU A 152 5.86 16.34 -10.85
N ALA A 153 7.08 16.83 -11.08
CA ALA A 153 7.40 17.70 -12.21
C ALA A 153 7.34 16.96 -13.56
N TYR A 154 7.50 15.63 -13.55
CA TYR A 154 7.50 14.82 -14.76
C TYR A 154 6.10 14.30 -15.11
N ASP A 155 5.60 13.32 -14.34
CA ASP A 155 4.38 12.58 -14.65
C ASP A 155 3.59 12.14 -13.41
N GLY A 156 4.10 12.41 -12.20
CA GLY A 156 3.38 12.15 -10.96
C GLY A 156 2.22 13.13 -10.74
N GLU A 157 1.12 12.64 -10.18
CA GLU A 157 -0.04 13.47 -9.82
C GLU A 157 -0.09 13.74 -8.31
N VAL A 158 0.25 12.73 -7.51
CA VAL A 158 0.28 12.82 -6.05
C VAL A 158 1.58 12.24 -5.50
N ALA A 159 2.22 12.93 -4.57
CA ALA A 159 3.37 12.40 -3.86
C ALA A 159 3.17 12.48 -2.36
N ILE A 160 3.39 11.37 -1.66
CA ILE A 160 3.22 11.29 -0.22
C ILE A 160 4.60 11.36 0.44
N PHE A 161 4.87 12.46 1.15
CA PHE A 161 6.10 12.68 1.89
C PHE A 161 5.95 12.13 3.32
N ASP A 162 6.41 10.89 3.53
CA ASP A 162 6.30 10.18 4.80
C ASP A 162 7.51 10.46 5.71
N ALA A 163 7.33 11.41 6.63
CA ALA A 163 8.28 11.78 7.66
C ALA A 163 7.54 12.28 8.92
N THR A 164 8.28 12.59 9.99
CA THR A 164 7.70 13.12 11.25
C THR A 164 7.19 14.55 11.10
N ASN A 165 7.96 15.43 10.46
CA ASN A 165 7.62 16.84 10.19
C ASN A 165 6.97 17.56 11.40
N THR A 166 7.53 17.32 12.58
CA THR A 166 6.98 17.70 13.88
C THR A 166 7.17 19.17 14.25
N THR A 167 8.06 19.91 13.57
CA THR A 167 8.34 21.33 13.84
C THR A 167 7.68 22.24 12.80
N ARG A 168 7.31 23.46 13.20
CA ARG A 168 6.72 24.47 12.31
C ARG A 168 7.67 24.88 11.20
N GLU A 169 8.94 25.12 11.55
CA GLU A 169 10.00 25.48 10.61
C GLU A 169 10.10 24.48 9.46
N ARG A 170 10.08 23.19 9.77
CA ARG A 170 10.20 22.14 8.75
C ARG A 170 8.98 22.08 7.84
N ARG A 171 7.78 22.27 8.39
CA ARG A 171 6.54 22.35 7.58
C ARG A 171 6.53 23.59 6.70
N GLN A 172 7.00 24.73 7.20
CA GLN A 172 7.18 25.96 6.42
C GLN A 172 8.13 25.72 5.23
N ASN A 173 9.30 25.11 5.48
CA ASN A 173 10.26 24.80 4.42
C ASN A 173 9.67 23.90 3.34
N ILE A 174 8.92 22.85 3.71
CA ILE A 174 8.22 21.98 2.76
C ILE A 174 7.18 22.77 1.97
N TYR A 175 6.35 23.56 2.66
CA TYR A 175 5.29 24.35 2.04
C TYR A 175 5.85 25.35 1.03
N GLU A 176 6.84 26.15 1.42
CA GLU A 176 7.46 27.15 0.57
C GLU A 176 8.18 26.52 -0.61
N TYR A 177 8.97 25.46 -0.38
CA TYR A 177 9.69 24.78 -1.46
C TYR A 177 8.73 24.23 -2.53
N CYS A 178 7.66 23.54 -2.12
CA CYS A 178 6.70 22.96 -3.06
C CYS A 178 5.81 24.02 -3.74
N THR A 179 5.34 25.04 -3.00
CA THR A 179 4.40 26.04 -3.54
C THR A 179 5.10 27.15 -4.33
N GLN A 180 6.24 27.66 -3.85
CA GLN A 180 6.92 28.80 -4.48
C GLN A 180 7.82 28.38 -5.63
N THR A 181 8.52 27.25 -5.50
CA THR A 181 9.45 26.77 -6.53
C THR A 181 8.72 26.04 -7.66
N PHE A 182 7.77 25.16 -7.31
CA PHE A 182 7.13 24.26 -8.27
C PHE A 182 5.64 24.53 -8.49
N CYS A 183 5.02 25.42 -7.72
CA CYS A 183 3.57 25.68 -7.78
C CYS A 183 2.71 24.43 -7.52
N PHE A 184 3.20 23.47 -6.73
CA PHE A 184 2.42 22.31 -6.30
C PHE A 184 1.44 22.68 -5.19
N ARG A 185 0.36 21.90 -5.05
CA ARG A 185 -0.50 21.96 -3.86
C ARG A 185 0.14 21.18 -2.74
N VAL A 186 -0.01 21.65 -1.50
CA VAL A 186 0.46 20.95 -0.30
C VAL A 186 -0.74 20.68 0.61
N PHE A 187 -0.87 19.43 1.05
CA PHE A 187 -1.90 18.97 1.97
C PHE A 187 -1.24 18.20 3.12
N PHE A 188 -1.38 18.69 4.35
CA PHE A 188 -0.78 18.00 5.51
C PHE A 188 -1.75 16.99 6.12
N VAL A 189 -1.22 15.82 6.48
CA VAL A 189 -1.95 14.77 7.21
C VAL A 189 -1.25 14.54 8.54
N GLU A 190 -1.80 15.09 9.61
CA GLU A 190 -1.26 14.94 10.96
C GLU A 190 -1.95 13.80 11.70
N SER A 191 -1.18 12.80 12.14
CA SER A 191 -1.67 11.70 12.97
C SER A 191 -1.29 11.92 14.43
N ILE A 192 -2.29 12.04 15.29
CA ILE A 192 -2.20 12.29 16.73
C ILE A 192 -2.83 11.10 17.43
N CYS A 193 -2.10 10.46 18.35
CA CYS A 193 -2.63 9.39 19.18
C CYS A 193 -2.02 9.51 20.57
N ASP A 194 -2.86 9.53 21.58
CA ASP A 194 -2.44 9.63 22.99
C ASP A 194 -2.74 8.33 23.77
N SER A 195 -3.45 7.36 23.16
CA SER A 195 -3.69 6.03 23.74
C SER A 195 -2.41 5.20 23.79
N SER A 196 -2.00 4.81 25.01
CA SER A 196 -0.88 3.91 25.29
C SER A 196 -1.02 2.57 24.58
N GLU A 197 -2.23 2.01 24.56
CA GLU A 197 -2.52 0.68 24.04
C GLU A 197 -2.27 0.63 22.52
N ILE A 198 -2.73 1.64 21.79
CA ILE A 198 -2.53 1.75 20.35
C ILE A 198 -1.05 1.95 20.03
N ILE A 199 -0.35 2.75 20.82
CA ILE A 199 1.07 3.05 20.61
C ILE A 199 1.91 1.78 20.83
N GLU A 200 1.68 1.07 21.93
CA GLU A 200 2.37 -0.19 22.22
C GLU A 200 2.08 -1.24 21.15
N SER A 201 0.82 -1.37 20.73
CA SER A 201 0.42 -2.29 19.65
C SER A 201 1.17 -1.97 18.35
N ASN A 202 1.19 -0.70 17.94
CA ASN A 202 1.91 -0.26 16.75
C ASN A 202 3.43 -0.53 16.84
N ILE A 203 4.04 -0.34 18.02
CA ILE A 203 5.46 -0.63 18.22
C ILE A 203 5.71 -2.14 18.09
N ARG A 204 4.90 -2.96 18.77
CA ARG A 204 5.03 -4.42 18.75
C ARG A 204 4.77 -5.04 17.39
N GLU A 205 3.80 -4.53 16.62
CA GLU A 205 3.45 -5.10 15.32
C GLU A 205 4.46 -4.69 14.23
N VAL A 206 4.90 -3.43 14.25
CA VAL A 206 5.56 -2.78 13.09
C VAL A 206 7.03 -2.45 13.36
N LYS A 207 7.41 -2.14 14.61
CA LYS A 207 8.73 -1.59 14.94
C LYS A 207 9.67 -2.62 15.54
N SER A 208 9.18 -3.56 16.34
CA SER A 208 9.97 -4.74 16.75
C SER A 208 10.53 -5.53 15.55
N LYS A 209 9.79 -5.55 14.44
CA LYS A 209 10.15 -6.22 13.17
C LYS A 209 10.84 -5.30 12.16
N SER A 210 11.17 -4.07 12.56
CA SER A 210 11.82 -3.08 11.68
C SER A 210 13.29 -3.43 11.48
N PRO A 211 13.88 -3.15 10.31
CA PRO A 211 15.34 -3.29 10.10
C PRO A 211 16.18 -2.50 11.10
N ASP A 212 15.62 -1.44 11.69
CA ASP A 212 16.24 -0.63 12.75
C ASP A 212 16.52 -1.45 14.04
N TYR A 213 15.86 -2.60 14.25
CA TYR A 213 15.91 -3.40 15.49
C TYR A 213 16.25 -4.89 15.23
N LYS A 214 16.98 -5.20 14.15
CA LYS A 214 17.22 -6.58 13.71
C LYS A 214 17.90 -7.48 14.77
N ASP A 215 18.74 -6.89 15.62
CA ASP A 215 19.60 -7.61 16.58
C ASP A 215 19.26 -7.30 18.06
N VAL A 216 18.07 -6.78 18.33
CA VAL A 216 17.60 -6.38 19.67
C VAL A 216 16.30 -7.09 20.02
N THR A 217 16.10 -7.41 21.30
CA THR A 217 14.87 -8.08 21.74
C THR A 217 13.64 -7.19 21.54
N ALA A 218 12.45 -7.79 21.50
CA ALA A 218 11.21 -7.04 21.32
C ALA A 218 11.01 -6.02 22.45
N GLU A 219 11.38 -6.38 23.67
CA GLU A 219 11.29 -5.55 24.88
C GLU A 219 12.29 -4.38 24.85
N GLU A 220 13.53 -4.63 24.44
CA GLU A 220 14.54 -3.57 24.25
C GLU A 220 14.15 -2.61 23.12
N ALA A 221 13.65 -3.15 22.00
CA ALA A 221 13.16 -2.35 20.89
C ALA A 221 11.98 -1.44 21.30
N VAL A 222 11.07 -1.95 22.13
CA VAL A 222 9.97 -1.14 22.68
C VAL A 222 10.50 -0.03 23.58
N SER A 223 11.42 -0.34 24.49
CA SER A 223 12.01 0.64 25.43
C SER A 223 12.77 1.76 24.70
N ASP A 224 13.65 1.42 23.77
CA ASP A 224 14.37 2.39 22.94
C ASP A 224 13.40 3.27 22.14
N PHE A 225 12.37 2.66 21.55
CA PHE A 225 11.41 3.40 20.74
C PHE A 225 10.56 4.36 21.58
N LEU A 226 10.21 4.00 22.82
CA LEU A 226 9.52 4.89 23.76
C LEU A 226 10.41 6.07 24.15
N SER A 227 11.69 5.84 24.46
CA SER A 227 12.67 6.90 24.73
C SER A 227 12.78 7.86 23.53
N ARG A 228 12.85 7.31 22.32
CA ARG A 228 12.83 8.10 21.09
C ARG A 228 11.58 8.95 20.97
N ILE A 229 10.38 8.43 21.26
CA ILE A 229 9.14 9.22 21.22
C ILE A 229 9.24 10.43 22.17
N GLN A 230 9.71 10.23 23.40
CA GLN A 230 9.88 11.32 24.38
C GLN A 230 10.81 12.43 23.88
N GLN A 231 11.87 12.09 23.15
CA GLN A 231 12.76 13.09 22.54
C GLN A 231 12.04 13.94 21.49
N TYR A 232 11.20 13.33 20.63
CA TYR A 232 10.41 14.07 19.65
C TYR A 232 9.32 14.93 20.31
N GLU A 233 8.72 14.47 21.41
CA GLU A 233 7.69 15.19 22.15
C GLU A 233 8.17 16.55 22.66
N ARG A 234 9.43 16.65 23.12
CA ARG A 234 10.03 17.91 23.60
C ARG A 234 10.02 19.04 22.56
N ARG A 235 10.08 18.69 21.28
CA ARG A 235 10.15 19.63 20.14
C ARG A 235 8.90 19.56 19.25
N TYR A 236 7.86 18.83 19.65
CA TYR A 236 6.69 18.62 18.80
C TYR A 236 5.73 19.81 18.87
N GLU A 237 5.52 20.44 17.72
CA GLU A 237 4.57 21.53 17.54
C GLU A 237 3.43 21.06 16.63
N THR A 238 2.26 20.75 17.21
CA THR A 238 1.12 20.33 16.40
C THR A 238 0.68 21.44 15.43
N ILE A 239 0.12 21.07 14.27
CA ILE A 239 -0.35 22.05 13.28
C ILE A 239 -1.42 22.96 13.91
N ASN A 240 -1.32 24.27 13.81
CA ASN A 240 -2.32 25.17 14.40
C ASN A 240 -3.09 25.94 13.33
N ASP A 241 -4.42 25.86 13.34
CA ASP A 241 -5.32 26.48 12.36
C ASP A 241 -5.25 28.02 12.35
N LYS A 242 -4.80 28.65 13.45
CA LYS A 242 -4.62 30.10 13.54
C LYS A 242 -3.23 30.54 13.06
N SER A 243 -2.16 29.92 13.55
CA SER A 243 -0.79 30.32 13.18
C SER A 243 -0.38 29.82 11.80
N GLU A 244 -0.88 28.65 11.38
CA GLU A 244 -0.61 28.02 10.08
C GLU A 244 -1.86 28.08 9.18
N ARG A 245 -2.60 29.20 9.26
CA ARG A 245 -3.89 29.44 8.57
C ARG A 245 -3.86 29.31 7.05
N ASN A 246 -2.70 29.26 6.41
CA ASN A 246 -2.57 29.13 4.96
C ASN A 246 -2.49 27.67 4.51
N TYR A 247 -2.36 26.72 5.43
CA TYR A 247 -2.23 25.30 5.10
C TYR A 247 -3.58 24.63 4.91
N SER A 248 -3.65 23.75 3.92
CA SER A 248 -4.68 22.73 3.81
C SER A 248 -4.25 21.52 4.61
N PHE A 249 -5.07 21.03 5.54
CA PHE A 249 -4.69 19.88 6.34
C PHE A 249 -5.88 19.09 6.90
N ILE A 250 -5.59 17.86 7.30
CA ILE A 250 -6.42 17.02 8.16
C ILE A 250 -5.60 16.58 9.37
N LYS A 251 -6.21 16.67 10.56
CA LYS A 251 -5.73 16.01 11.78
C LYS A 251 -6.59 14.79 12.06
N ILE A 252 -5.96 13.67 12.34
CA ILE A 252 -6.59 12.41 12.72
C ILE A 252 -6.21 12.15 14.17
N PHE A 253 -7.20 12.10 15.05
CA PHE A 253 -7.02 11.85 16.48
C PHE A 253 -7.38 10.40 16.80
N ASN A 254 -6.52 9.74 17.59
CA ASN A 254 -6.70 8.38 18.09
C ASN A 254 -7.19 7.41 17.03
N CYS A 255 -6.46 7.38 15.90
CA CYS A 255 -6.72 6.41 14.83
C CYS A 255 -8.11 6.45 14.20
N GLY A 256 -8.75 7.63 14.21
CA GLY A 256 -9.99 7.88 13.48
C GLY A 256 -11.19 8.25 14.36
N GLU A 257 -11.01 8.35 15.69
CA GLU A 257 -12.08 8.77 16.61
C GLU A 257 -12.59 10.20 16.31
N ARG A 258 -11.68 11.10 15.93
CA ARG A 258 -12.01 12.49 15.62
C ARG A 258 -11.13 13.03 14.51
N PHE A 259 -11.70 13.92 13.72
CA PHE A 259 -11.00 14.61 12.63
C PHE A 259 -11.12 16.13 12.79
N LEU A 260 -10.08 16.86 12.40
CA LEU A 260 -10.15 18.30 12.17
C LEU A 260 -9.66 18.57 10.76
N VAL A 261 -10.50 19.15 9.92
CA VAL A 261 -10.22 19.42 8.51
C VAL A 261 -10.19 20.93 8.28
N HIS A 262 -9.15 21.42 7.61
CA HIS A 262 -8.95 22.86 7.37
C HIS A 262 -8.56 23.14 5.92
N LYS A 263 -9.27 24.09 5.28
CA LYS A 263 -9.02 24.64 3.94
C LYS A 263 -8.79 23.60 2.83
N ILE A 264 -9.76 22.72 2.61
CA ILE A 264 -9.69 21.76 1.50
C ILE A 264 -9.77 22.49 0.15
N GLY A 265 -8.72 22.30 -0.66
CA GLY A 265 -8.53 22.86 -1.99
C GLY A 265 -8.63 21.79 -3.08
N GLY A 266 -9.79 21.72 -3.72
CA GLY A 266 -10.03 20.89 -4.90
C GLY A 266 -10.34 19.41 -4.61
N HIS A 267 -10.69 18.69 -5.69
CA HIS A 267 -11.24 17.34 -5.60
C HIS A 267 -10.29 16.30 -4.98
N MET A 268 -8.99 16.42 -5.23
CA MET A 268 -7.99 15.47 -4.74
C MET A 268 -7.94 15.46 -3.21
N GLN A 269 -7.88 16.64 -2.59
CA GLN A 269 -7.84 16.76 -1.13
C GLN A 269 -9.16 16.30 -0.50
N SER A 270 -10.31 16.62 -1.10
CA SER A 270 -11.62 16.10 -0.65
C SER A 270 -11.67 14.58 -0.67
N ARG A 271 -11.13 13.95 -1.72
CA ARG A 271 -11.07 12.49 -1.84
C ARG A 271 -10.14 11.86 -0.81
N VAL A 272 -8.98 12.46 -0.57
CA VAL A 272 -8.06 12.02 0.49
C VAL A 272 -8.74 12.10 1.85
N VAL A 273 -9.43 13.21 2.17
CA VAL A 273 -10.20 13.34 3.42
C VAL A 273 -11.26 12.25 3.54
N TYR A 274 -12.04 12.04 2.49
CA TYR A 274 -13.08 11.00 2.46
C TYR A 274 -12.49 9.61 2.73
N PHE A 275 -11.38 9.26 2.08
CA PHE A 275 -10.69 8.00 2.33
C PHE A 275 -10.21 7.88 3.78
N LEU A 276 -9.52 8.90 4.28
CA LEU A 276 -8.95 8.89 5.64
C LEU A 276 -10.01 8.81 6.74
N MET A 277 -11.23 9.29 6.48
CA MET A 277 -12.36 9.19 7.41
C MET A 277 -13.00 7.79 7.45
N ASN A 278 -12.73 6.94 6.46
CA ASN A 278 -13.32 5.60 6.34
C ASN A 278 -12.34 4.46 6.61
N ILE A 279 -11.05 4.74 6.76
CA ILE A 279 -10.09 3.72 7.17
C ILE A 279 -10.06 3.55 8.68
N HIS A 280 -9.94 2.30 9.14
CA HIS A 280 -9.51 2.00 10.50
C HIS A 280 -8.27 1.09 10.48
N ILE A 281 -7.56 1.06 11.61
CA ILE A 281 -6.31 0.33 11.80
C ILE A 281 -6.47 -1.01 12.54
N LEU A 282 -7.69 -1.32 13.00
CA LEU A 282 -7.94 -2.55 13.75
C LEU A 282 -7.76 -3.78 12.85
N PRO A 283 -7.12 -4.86 13.35
CA PRO A 283 -7.06 -6.13 12.65
C PRO A 283 -8.46 -6.64 12.32
N ARG A 284 -8.64 -7.14 11.10
CA ARG A 284 -9.91 -7.69 10.63
C ARG A 284 -9.69 -8.70 9.52
N THR A 285 -10.75 -9.40 9.16
CA THR A 285 -10.74 -10.39 8.08
C THR A 285 -11.87 -10.13 7.10
N ILE A 286 -11.51 -10.09 5.82
CA ILE A 286 -12.45 -9.98 4.71
C ILE A 286 -12.47 -11.32 3.99
N TYR A 287 -13.64 -11.91 3.85
CA TYR A 287 -13.85 -13.13 3.07
C TYR A 287 -14.38 -12.75 1.69
N LEU A 288 -13.76 -13.30 0.66
CA LEU A 288 -14.13 -13.08 -0.73
C LEU A 288 -14.31 -14.42 -1.42
N THR A 289 -15.42 -14.60 -2.11
CA THR A 289 -15.61 -15.76 -2.97
C THR A 289 -16.45 -15.40 -4.18
N ARG A 290 -16.37 -16.23 -5.22
CA ARG A 290 -17.30 -16.16 -6.34
C ARG A 290 -18.61 -16.84 -5.95
N HIS A 291 -19.68 -16.56 -6.68
CA HIS A 291 -20.83 -17.45 -6.68
C HIS A 291 -20.43 -18.91 -6.97
N GLY A 292 -21.25 -19.86 -6.55
CA GLY A 292 -21.15 -21.25 -6.99
C GLY A 292 -21.21 -21.36 -8.51
N GLU A 293 -20.69 -22.46 -9.06
CA GLU A 293 -20.73 -22.73 -10.50
C GLU A 293 -22.16 -22.54 -11.05
N SER A 294 -22.28 -21.77 -12.15
CA SER A 294 -23.55 -21.52 -12.83
C SER A 294 -23.69 -22.35 -14.12
N THR A 295 -24.91 -22.43 -14.65
CA THR A 295 -25.16 -23.16 -15.91
C THR A 295 -24.39 -22.58 -17.11
N LEU A 296 -24.14 -21.27 -17.16
CA LEU A 296 -23.29 -20.68 -18.22
C LEU A 296 -21.79 -20.92 -17.98
N ASN A 297 -21.35 -21.13 -16.74
CA ASN A 297 -19.95 -21.51 -16.50
C ASN A 297 -19.65 -22.88 -17.13
N GLN A 298 -20.55 -23.85 -16.97
CA GLN A 298 -20.42 -25.18 -17.58
C GLN A 298 -20.34 -25.12 -19.12
N GLN A 299 -20.91 -24.07 -19.71
CA GLN A 299 -20.87 -23.81 -21.15
C GLN A 299 -19.75 -22.84 -21.56
N TYR A 300 -18.94 -22.36 -20.62
CA TYR A 300 -17.90 -21.35 -20.82
C TYR A 300 -18.40 -20.05 -21.47
N ARG A 301 -19.65 -19.67 -21.19
CA ARG A 301 -20.29 -18.46 -21.71
C ARG A 301 -20.12 -17.29 -20.75
N LEU A 302 -19.92 -16.10 -21.32
CA LEU A 302 -19.72 -14.85 -20.58
C LEU A 302 -21.03 -14.25 -20.09
N GLY A 303 -20.98 -13.59 -18.93
CA GLY A 303 -22.06 -12.74 -18.44
C GLY A 303 -23.38 -13.48 -18.13
N GLY A 304 -24.49 -12.85 -18.48
CA GLY A 304 -25.86 -13.30 -18.24
C GLY A 304 -26.28 -13.30 -16.77
N ASP A 305 -27.49 -13.79 -16.51
CA ASP A 305 -27.98 -14.06 -15.16
C ASP A 305 -28.47 -15.52 -14.97
N PRO A 306 -27.59 -16.52 -15.18
CA PRO A 306 -27.97 -17.91 -15.00
C PRO A 306 -28.15 -18.31 -13.53
N PRO A 307 -28.96 -19.35 -13.26
CA PRO A 307 -28.98 -19.99 -11.97
C PRO A 307 -27.71 -20.82 -11.70
N LEU A 308 -27.54 -21.26 -10.46
CA LEU A 308 -26.53 -22.23 -10.06
C LEU A 308 -26.73 -23.59 -10.75
N SER A 309 -25.61 -24.23 -11.11
CA SER A 309 -25.56 -25.64 -11.50
C SER A 309 -25.79 -26.55 -10.28
N THR A 310 -25.83 -27.87 -10.49
CA THR A 310 -25.85 -28.84 -9.38
C THR A 310 -24.64 -28.66 -8.46
N ASN A 311 -23.44 -28.55 -9.03
CA ASN A 311 -22.21 -28.32 -8.25
C ASN A 311 -22.23 -26.95 -7.57
N GLY A 312 -22.77 -25.91 -8.22
CA GLY A 312 -22.93 -24.61 -7.58
C GLY A 312 -23.82 -24.63 -6.34
N LYS A 313 -24.88 -25.44 -6.33
CA LYS A 313 -25.73 -25.64 -5.15
C LYS A 313 -25.01 -26.39 -4.03
N LEU A 314 -24.23 -27.43 -4.36
CA LEU A 314 -23.38 -28.14 -3.40
C LEU A 314 -22.34 -27.21 -2.78
N PHE A 315 -21.74 -26.32 -3.57
CA PHE A 315 -20.83 -25.30 -3.06
C PHE A 315 -21.54 -24.32 -2.12
N ALA A 316 -22.76 -23.87 -2.44
CA ALA A 316 -23.52 -22.97 -1.58
C ALA A 316 -23.82 -23.61 -0.20
N GLU A 317 -24.06 -24.93 -0.17
CA GLU A 317 -24.20 -25.70 1.07
C GLU A 317 -22.89 -25.78 1.85
N ALA A 318 -21.80 -26.18 1.18
CA ALA A 318 -20.48 -26.28 1.80
C ALA A 318 -19.99 -24.92 2.33
N LEU A 319 -20.27 -23.83 1.61
CA LEU A 319 -19.95 -22.47 2.04
C LEU A 319 -20.74 -22.08 3.29
N ALA A 320 -22.03 -22.37 3.33
CA ALA A 320 -22.85 -22.08 4.51
C ALA A 320 -22.38 -22.86 5.75
N GLU A 321 -22.03 -24.14 5.57
CA GLU A 321 -21.45 -24.96 6.63
C GLU A 321 -20.09 -24.41 7.09
N TYR A 322 -19.21 -24.06 6.15
CA TYR A 322 -17.91 -23.47 6.47
C TYR A 322 -18.06 -22.18 7.29
N MET A 323 -18.89 -21.23 6.84
CA MET A 323 -19.08 -19.96 7.53
C MET A 323 -19.75 -20.13 8.90
N ALA A 324 -20.62 -21.13 9.07
CA ALA A 324 -21.20 -21.46 10.37
C ALA A 324 -20.16 -22.01 11.35
N ASN A 325 -19.23 -22.84 10.86
CA ASN A 325 -18.16 -23.43 11.66
C ASN A 325 -17.08 -22.41 12.06
N GLU A 326 -16.79 -21.42 11.20
CA GLU A 326 -15.88 -20.32 11.55
C GLU A 326 -16.45 -19.44 12.67
N ASN A 327 -17.77 -19.42 12.87
CA ASN A 327 -18.46 -18.70 13.94
C ASN A 327 -18.02 -17.23 14.07
N ILE A 328 -17.99 -16.52 12.94
CA ILE A 328 -17.48 -15.15 12.85
C ILE A 328 -18.51 -14.19 13.46
N PRO A 329 -18.14 -13.39 14.48
CA PRO A 329 -19.05 -12.44 15.11
C PRO A 329 -19.43 -11.32 14.13
N ASP A 330 -20.70 -10.93 14.18
CA ASP A 330 -21.28 -9.82 13.42
C ASP A 330 -21.03 -9.89 11.90
N LEU A 331 -20.93 -11.10 11.35
CA LEU A 331 -20.72 -11.33 9.92
C LEU A 331 -21.85 -10.70 9.09
N ILE A 332 -21.49 -9.88 8.11
CA ILE A 332 -22.40 -9.38 7.08
C ILE A 332 -22.04 -10.00 5.73
N VAL A 333 -23.05 -10.42 4.97
CA VAL A 333 -22.87 -11.02 3.65
C VAL A 333 -23.28 -10.02 2.57
N TRP A 334 -22.36 -9.68 1.69
CA TRP A 334 -22.64 -8.88 0.50
C TRP A 334 -22.70 -9.75 -0.74
N THR A 335 -23.68 -9.47 -1.58
CA THR A 335 -23.91 -10.17 -2.84
C THR A 335 -24.09 -9.17 -3.96
N SER A 336 -23.83 -9.60 -5.19
CA SER A 336 -24.39 -8.89 -6.34
C SER A 336 -25.91 -9.08 -6.43
N GLN A 337 -26.58 -8.37 -7.35
CA GLN A 337 -28.00 -8.58 -7.63
C GLN A 337 -28.27 -9.78 -8.55
N MET A 338 -27.22 -10.45 -9.04
CA MET A 338 -27.35 -11.58 -9.96
C MET A 338 -27.78 -12.84 -9.22
N GLN A 339 -28.71 -13.60 -9.82
CA GLN A 339 -29.37 -14.77 -9.25
C GLN A 339 -28.37 -15.75 -8.63
N ARG A 340 -27.26 -16.04 -9.31
CA ARG A 340 -26.21 -16.96 -8.84
C ARG A 340 -25.54 -16.54 -7.52
N CYS A 341 -25.31 -15.25 -7.29
CA CYS A 341 -24.76 -14.76 -6.01
C CYS A 341 -25.80 -14.87 -4.89
N VAL A 342 -27.04 -14.47 -5.18
CA VAL A 342 -28.16 -14.54 -4.24
C VAL A 342 -28.44 -15.99 -3.82
N GLN A 343 -28.45 -16.92 -4.78
CA GLN A 343 -28.63 -18.35 -4.51
C GLN A 343 -27.47 -18.94 -3.68
N THR A 344 -26.23 -18.49 -3.93
CA THR A 344 -25.05 -18.95 -3.17
C THR A 344 -25.15 -18.52 -1.70
N ALA A 345 -25.60 -17.30 -1.44
CA ALA A 345 -25.73 -16.76 -0.09
C ALA A 345 -26.93 -17.33 0.69
N ALA A 346 -27.90 -17.95 0.02
CA ALA A 346 -29.24 -18.21 0.57
C ALA A 346 -29.22 -18.99 1.90
N LYS A 347 -28.29 -19.95 2.06
CA LYS A 347 -28.19 -20.82 3.23
C LYS A 347 -27.30 -20.28 4.36
N ILE A 348 -26.61 -19.16 4.16
CA ILE A 348 -25.73 -18.56 5.17
C ILE A 348 -26.60 -17.83 6.21
N ASN A 349 -26.45 -18.16 7.49
CA ASN A 349 -27.21 -17.54 8.57
C ASN A 349 -26.61 -16.20 9.03
N ALA A 350 -26.68 -15.19 8.17
CA ALA A 350 -26.22 -13.83 8.42
C ALA A 350 -27.08 -12.81 7.66
N PRO A 351 -27.12 -11.53 8.08
CA PRO A 351 -27.70 -10.45 7.29
C PRO A 351 -27.08 -10.38 5.88
N LYS A 352 -27.92 -10.16 4.87
CA LYS A 352 -27.52 -10.15 3.46
C LYS A 352 -27.88 -8.82 2.82
N GLU A 353 -26.92 -8.24 2.11
CA GLU A 353 -27.12 -7.02 1.34
C GLU A 353 -26.79 -7.26 -0.13
N GLN A 354 -27.62 -6.71 -1.01
CA GLN A 354 -27.41 -6.80 -2.45
C GLN A 354 -26.91 -5.47 -2.99
N TRP A 355 -25.76 -5.53 -3.65
CA TRP A 355 -25.07 -4.37 -4.22
C TRP A 355 -25.04 -4.49 -5.73
N LYS A 356 -25.73 -3.59 -6.44
CA LYS A 356 -25.65 -3.53 -7.90
C LYS A 356 -24.20 -3.31 -8.39
N ALA A 357 -23.42 -2.58 -7.60
CA ALA A 357 -21.99 -2.36 -7.84
C ALA A 357 -21.15 -3.64 -7.78
N LEU A 358 -21.67 -4.75 -7.22
CA LEU A 358 -21.02 -6.06 -7.24
C LEU A 358 -21.43 -6.93 -8.44
N ASN A 359 -22.30 -6.49 -9.35
CA ASN A 359 -22.63 -7.24 -10.57
C ASN A 359 -21.39 -7.45 -11.44
N GLU A 360 -21.33 -8.58 -12.14
CA GLU A 360 -20.22 -8.92 -13.04
C GLU A 360 -19.98 -7.83 -14.10
N ILE A 361 -18.76 -7.78 -14.63
CA ILE A 361 -18.43 -6.93 -15.76
C ILE A 361 -19.41 -7.18 -16.92
N ASN A 362 -19.99 -6.10 -17.44
CA ASN A 362 -20.89 -6.17 -18.59
C ASN A 362 -20.09 -6.39 -19.88
N ALA A 363 -20.28 -7.54 -20.53
CA ALA A 363 -19.61 -7.89 -21.79
C ALA A 363 -20.28 -7.28 -23.04
N GLY A 364 -21.33 -6.47 -22.89
CA GLY A 364 -22.01 -5.76 -23.97
C GLY A 364 -22.52 -6.71 -25.05
N ILE A 365 -22.13 -6.46 -26.30
CA ILE A 365 -22.50 -7.33 -27.43
C ILE A 365 -21.96 -8.77 -27.33
N CYS A 366 -21.00 -9.02 -26.42
CA CYS A 366 -20.40 -10.34 -26.19
C CYS A 366 -21.07 -11.12 -25.03
N GLU A 367 -22.13 -10.59 -24.43
CA GLU A 367 -22.94 -11.30 -23.43
C GLU A 367 -23.47 -12.63 -23.98
N GLY A 368 -23.37 -13.69 -23.17
CA GLY A 368 -23.78 -15.04 -23.55
C GLY A 368 -22.85 -15.76 -24.53
N LEU A 369 -21.81 -15.12 -25.06
CA LEU A 369 -20.85 -15.78 -25.96
C LEU A 369 -19.79 -16.57 -25.19
N THR A 370 -19.31 -17.64 -25.81
CA THR A 370 -18.01 -18.24 -25.48
C THR A 370 -16.89 -17.40 -26.09
N TYR A 371 -15.66 -17.56 -25.59
CA TYR A 371 -14.51 -16.90 -26.21
C TYR A 371 -14.23 -17.40 -27.64
N MET A 372 -14.60 -18.64 -27.97
CA MET A 372 -14.50 -19.18 -29.34
C MET A 372 -15.46 -18.46 -30.28
N GLU A 373 -16.74 -18.35 -29.90
CA GLU A 373 -17.72 -17.59 -30.68
C GLU A 373 -17.33 -16.10 -30.79
N MET A 374 -16.70 -15.53 -29.75
CA MET A 374 -16.16 -14.17 -29.82
C MET A 374 -14.99 -14.07 -30.81
N ALA A 375 -14.09 -15.05 -30.86
CA ALA A 375 -12.98 -15.09 -31.81
C ALA A 375 -13.48 -15.17 -33.27
N GLU A 376 -14.55 -15.92 -33.51
CA GLU A 376 -15.16 -16.07 -34.83
C GLU A 376 -15.94 -14.82 -35.25
N ARG A 377 -16.77 -14.28 -34.34
CA ARG A 377 -17.70 -13.17 -34.66
C ARG A 377 -17.05 -11.79 -34.58
N PHE A 378 -16.13 -11.62 -33.63
CA PHE A 378 -15.52 -10.33 -33.29
C PHE A 378 -13.99 -10.48 -33.06
N PRO A 379 -13.22 -10.93 -34.08
CA PRO A 379 -11.79 -11.20 -33.94
C PRO A 379 -10.98 -9.96 -33.52
N ASP A 380 -11.31 -8.79 -34.07
CA ASP A 380 -10.65 -7.52 -33.73
C ASP A 380 -10.87 -7.12 -32.28
N GLU A 381 -12.08 -7.33 -31.76
CA GLU A 381 -12.44 -7.04 -30.37
C GLU A 381 -11.71 -7.98 -29.40
N LEU A 382 -11.59 -9.26 -29.75
CA LEU A 382 -10.84 -10.21 -28.92
C LEU A 382 -9.35 -9.86 -28.90
N ALA A 383 -8.77 -9.49 -30.04
CA ALA A 383 -7.37 -9.05 -30.10
C ALA A 383 -7.15 -7.75 -29.33
N ALA A 384 -8.04 -6.75 -29.46
CA ALA A 384 -7.97 -5.51 -28.71
C ALA A 384 -8.05 -5.75 -27.20
N ARG A 385 -8.94 -6.64 -26.77
CA ARG A 385 -9.04 -7.07 -25.37
C ARG A 385 -7.77 -7.73 -24.87
N ASP A 386 -7.16 -8.61 -25.66
CA ASP A 386 -5.96 -9.33 -25.25
C ASP A 386 -4.75 -8.39 -25.14
N GLN A 387 -4.64 -7.39 -26.03
CA GLN A 387 -3.59 -6.37 -26.01
C GLN A 387 -3.64 -5.48 -24.77
N SER A 388 -4.85 -5.11 -24.33
CA SER A 388 -5.03 -4.11 -23.26
C SER A 388 -6.23 -4.44 -22.39
N LYS A 389 -6.22 -5.60 -21.75
CA LYS A 389 -7.39 -6.16 -21.04
C LYS A 389 -7.96 -5.25 -19.96
N PHE A 390 -7.13 -4.43 -19.32
CA PHE A 390 -7.60 -3.48 -18.31
C PHE A 390 -8.41 -2.32 -18.91
N TYR A 391 -7.90 -1.73 -19.99
CA TYR A 391 -8.45 -0.52 -20.62
C TYR A 391 -9.48 -0.82 -21.71
N TYR A 392 -9.44 -2.03 -22.28
CA TYR A 392 -10.42 -2.47 -23.28
C TYR A 392 -11.83 -2.44 -22.69
N ARG A 393 -12.72 -1.72 -23.37
CA ARG A 393 -14.15 -1.65 -23.05
C ARG A 393 -14.91 -2.44 -24.10
N TYR A 394 -15.71 -3.41 -23.65
CA TYR A 394 -16.60 -4.12 -24.56
C TYR A 394 -17.57 -3.14 -25.26
N PRO A 395 -17.87 -3.31 -26.56
CA PRO A 395 -18.88 -2.48 -27.22
C PRO A 395 -20.25 -2.63 -26.53
N GLY A 396 -20.79 -1.52 -26.03
CA GLY A 396 -22.02 -1.52 -25.22
C GLY A 396 -21.87 -2.10 -23.81
N GLY A 397 -20.65 -2.30 -23.34
CA GLY A 397 -20.32 -2.88 -22.03
C GLY A 397 -19.30 -2.06 -21.25
N GLU A 398 -18.55 -2.75 -20.38
CA GLU A 398 -17.59 -2.17 -19.42
C GLU A 398 -16.14 -2.61 -19.73
N SER A 399 -15.18 -1.82 -19.24
CA SER A 399 -13.79 -2.23 -19.04
C SER A 399 -13.51 -2.58 -17.58
N TYR A 400 -12.32 -3.12 -17.27
CA TYR A 400 -11.89 -3.25 -15.88
C TYR A 400 -11.70 -1.87 -15.21
N GLN A 401 -11.33 -0.84 -15.98
CA GLN A 401 -11.25 0.53 -15.47
C GLN A 401 -12.64 1.06 -15.05
N ASP A 402 -13.69 0.78 -15.83
CA ASP A 402 -15.07 1.14 -15.46
C ASP A 402 -15.50 0.37 -14.20
N LEU A 403 -15.11 -0.90 -14.10
CA LEU A 403 -15.41 -1.73 -12.95
C LEU A 403 -14.73 -1.23 -11.67
N VAL A 404 -13.47 -0.82 -11.74
CA VAL A 404 -12.75 -0.17 -10.63
C VAL A 404 -13.50 1.09 -10.17
N ALA A 405 -13.89 1.96 -11.11
CA ALA A 405 -14.64 3.17 -10.77
C ALA A 405 -15.99 2.86 -10.09
N ARG A 406 -16.72 1.84 -10.59
CA ARG A 406 -17.99 1.38 -10.00
C ARG A 406 -17.81 0.71 -8.63
N LEU A 407 -16.68 0.07 -8.39
CA LEU A 407 -16.37 -0.61 -7.12
C LEU A 407 -15.80 0.30 -6.05
N GLU A 408 -15.49 1.56 -6.36
CA GLU A 408 -14.95 2.49 -5.38
C GLU A 408 -15.79 2.58 -4.09
N PRO A 409 -17.13 2.73 -4.13
CA PRO A 409 -17.95 2.74 -2.92
C PRO A 409 -17.89 1.43 -2.13
N VAL A 410 -17.75 0.28 -2.82
CA VAL A 410 -17.59 -1.03 -2.18
C VAL A 410 -16.27 -1.09 -1.43
N ILE A 411 -15.17 -0.61 -2.02
CA ILE A 411 -13.88 -0.55 -1.35
C ILE A 411 -13.92 0.36 -0.12
N MET A 412 -14.63 1.49 -0.18
CA MET A 412 -14.77 2.37 0.99
C MET A 412 -15.50 1.68 2.14
N GLU A 413 -16.58 0.95 1.87
CA GLU A 413 -17.27 0.20 2.93
C GLU A 413 -16.46 -1.01 3.40
N LEU A 414 -15.70 -1.70 2.55
CA LEU A 414 -14.75 -2.74 2.99
C LEU A 414 -13.61 -2.17 3.85
N GLU A 415 -13.28 -0.89 3.66
CA GLU A 415 -12.30 -0.21 4.49
C GLU A 415 -12.82 0.14 5.88
N ARG A 416 -14.15 0.27 6.00
CA ARG A 416 -14.89 0.66 7.21
C ARG A 416 -15.44 -0.54 7.98
N ALA A 417 -15.79 -1.61 7.28
CA ALA A 417 -16.40 -2.79 7.86
C ALA A 417 -15.36 -3.72 8.50
N GLU A 418 -15.78 -4.48 9.51
CA GLU A 418 -14.96 -5.47 10.19
C GLU A 418 -15.00 -6.82 9.45
N ASN A 419 -15.99 -7.67 9.79
CA ASN A 419 -16.11 -9.01 9.26
C ASN A 419 -17.17 -9.07 8.14
N VAL A 420 -16.71 -9.14 6.89
CA VAL A 420 -17.59 -9.18 5.72
C VAL A 420 -17.26 -10.38 4.84
N LEU A 421 -18.30 -11.08 4.38
CA LEU A 421 -18.21 -12.04 3.27
C LEU A 421 -18.79 -11.41 2.00
N VAL A 422 -17.96 -11.27 0.97
CA VAL A 422 -18.38 -10.79 -0.36
C VAL A 422 -18.50 -11.97 -1.31
N ILE A 423 -19.72 -12.25 -1.79
CA ILE A 423 -20.02 -13.25 -2.82
C ILE A 423 -20.27 -12.52 -4.14
N CYS A 424 -19.31 -12.57 -5.06
CA CYS A 424 -19.34 -11.81 -6.30
C CYS A 424 -18.94 -12.66 -7.52
N HIS A 425 -18.23 -12.07 -8.47
CA HIS A 425 -17.90 -12.67 -9.76
C HIS A 425 -16.42 -12.56 -10.09
N GLN A 426 -15.99 -13.11 -11.24
CA GLN A 426 -14.57 -13.24 -11.54
C GLN A 426 -13.90 -11.88 -11.75
N ALA A 427 -14.48 -10.98 -12.56
CA ALA A 427 -13.85 -9.68 -12.80
C ALA A 427 -13.95 -8.77 -11.56
N VAL A 428 -15.06 -8.85 -10.84
CA VAL A 428 -15.29 -8.09 -9.59
C VAL A 428 -14.29 -8.49 -8.51
N ALA A 429 -14.14 -9.79 -8.25
CA ALA A 429 -13.18 -10.30 -7.27
C ALA A 429 -11.74 -9.91 -7.63
N ARG A 430 -11.38 -9.94 -8.91
CA ARG A 430 -10.07 -9.46 -9.39
C ARG A 430 -9.84 -8.00 -9.05
N CYS A 431 -10.82 -7.12 -9.24
CA CYS A 431 -10.68 -5.71 -8.87
C CYS A 431 -10.52 -5.51 -7.36
N ILE A 432 -11.30 -6.23 -6.54
CA ILE A 432 -11.19 -6.17 -5.07
C ILE A 432 -9.82 -6.68 -4.61
N LEU A 433 -9.36 -7.81 -5.14
CA LEU A 433 -8.01 -8.32 -4.86
C LEU A 433 -6.94 -7.37 -5.37
N GLY A 434 -7.13 -6.75 -6.52
CA GLY A 434 -6.21 -5.76 -7.06
C GLY A 434 -6.00 -4.59 -6.10
N TYR A 435 -7.06 -4.16 -5.39
CA TYR A 435 -6.94 -3.18 -4.32
C TYR A 435 -6.14 -3.72 -3.13
N PHE A 436 -6.56 -4.81 -2.50
CA PHE A 436 -5.94 -5.29 -1.25
C PHE A 436 -4.50 -5.79 -1.44
N LEU A 437 -4.22 -6.39 -2.59
CA LEU A 437 -2.92 -6.97 -2.95
C LEU A 437 -2.05 -6.00 -3.76
N ASN A 438 -2.46 -4.74 -3.93
CA ASN A 438 -1.71 -3.70 -4.64
C ASN A 438 -1.25 -4.15 -6.05
N LYS A 439 -2.17 -4.71 -6.85
CA LYS A 439 -1.91 -5.10 -8.24
C LYS A 439 -2.06 -3.91 -9.18
N ASP A 440 -1.13 -3.81 -10.12
CA ASP A 440 -1.22 -2.80 -11.18
C ASP A 440 -2.26 -3.19 -12.25
N ALA A 441 -2.47 -2.27 -13.20
CA ALA A 441 -3.42 -2.45 -14.29
C ALA A 441 -3.07 -3.65 -15.20
N ASP A 442 -1.81 -4.04 -15.30
CA ASP A 442 -1.39 -5.12 -16.19
C ASP A 442 -1.64 -6.50 -15.57
N ASP A 443 -1.49 -6.63 -14.26
CA ASP A 443 -1.67 -7.88 -13.51
C ASP A 443 -3.10 -8.09 -13.01
N LEU A 444 -3.83 -7.02 -12.66
CA LEU A 444 -5.16 -7.10 -12.04
C LEU A 444 -6.15 -7.96 -12.86
N PRO A 445 -6.32 -7.79 -14.19
CA PRO A 445 -7.24 -8.59 -15.00
C PRO A 445 -6.90 -10.09 -15.12
N TYR A 446 -5.71 -10.49 -14.66
CA TYR A 446 -5.19 -11.86 -14.71
C TYR A 446 -4.99 -12.46 -13.32
N THR A 447 -5.41 -11.78 -12.26
CA THR A 447 -5.39 -12.38 -10.91
C THR A 447 -6.27 -13.64 -10.89
N GLU A 448 -5.74 -14.72 -10.32
CA GLU A 448 -6.48 -15.99 -10.21
C GLU A 448 -7.55 -15.90 -9.13
N VAL A 449 -8.79 -16.25 -9.52
CA VAL A 449 -9.95 -16.32 -8.63
C VAL A 449 -10.76 -17.56 -9.02
N PRO A 450 -10.37 -18.76 -8.58
CA PRO A 450 -11.06 -19.99 -8.94
C PRO A 450 -12.49 -20.03 -8.39
N LEU A 451 -13.35 -20.83 -9.04
CA LEU A 451 -14.65 -21.20 -8.48
C LEU A 451 -14.45 -22.07 -7.24
N HIS A 452 -15.44 -22.02 -6.34
CA HIS A 452 -15.54 -22.88 -5.15
C HIS A 452 -14.39 -22.74 -4.14
N THR A 453 -13.71 -21.59 -4.15
CA THR A 453 -12.63 -21.26 -3.23
C THR A 453 -12.99 -20.01 -2.45
N ILE A 454 -12.79 -20.06 -1.13
CA ILE A 454 -12.87 -18.90 -0.25
C ILE A 454 -11.49 -18.25 -0.21
N ILE A 455 -11.45 -16.94 -0.39
CA ILE A 455 -10.24 -16.13 -0.27
C ILE A 455 -10.38 -15.30 0.99
N LYS A 456 -9.58 -15.61 2.00
CA LYS A 456 -9.53 -14.90 3.27
C LYS A 456 -8.40 -13.87 3.20
N LEU A 457 -8.76 -12.61 3.39
CA LEU A 457 -7.84 -11.47 3.38
C LEU A 457 -7.68 -10.93 4.79
N THR A 458 -6.44 -10.87 5.27
CA THR A 458 -6.08 -10.24 6.53
C THR A 458 -5.13 -9.07 6.25
N PRO A 459 -5.66 -7.83 6.17
CA PRO A 459 -4.82 -6.64 5.98
C PRO A 459 -3.86 -6.47 7.16
N VAL A 460 -2.58 -6.23 6.86
CA VAL A 460 -1.55 -5.97 7.88
C VAL A 460 -0.80 -4.69 7.54
N ALA A 461 0.01 -4.17 8.46
CA ALA A 461 0.61 -2.85 8.30
C ALA A 461 1.42 -2.63 7.01
N TYR A 462 2.03 -3.69 6.47
CA TYR A 462 2.88 -3.64 5.28
C TYR A 462 2.35 -4.49 4.12
N GLY A 463 1.07 -4.82 4.08
CA GLY A 463 0.54 -5.66 3.01
C GLY A 463 -0.80 -6.31 3.32
N CYS A 464 -0.98 -7.51 2.78
CA CYS A 464 -2.16 -8.32 3.02
C CYS A 464 -1.76 -9.80 2.99
N LEU A 465 -2.18 -10.54 4.01
CA LEU A 465 -2.16 -12.01 3.95
C LEU A 465 -3.39 -12.47 3.17
N MET A 466 -3.20 -13.42 2.26
CA MET A 466 -4.26 -14.05 1.48
C MET A 466 -4.21 -15.56 1.70
N GLU A 467 -5.26 -16.13 2.27
CA GLU A 467 -5.43 -17.58 2.37
C GLU A 467 -6.49 -18.03 1.34
N CYS A 468 -6.16 -19.00 0.49
CA CYS A 468 -7.09 -19.64 -0.43
C CYS A 468 -7.52 -20.99 0.13
N ILE A 469 -8.83 -21.16 0.31
CA ILE A 469 -9.45 -22.32 0.96
C ILE A 469 -10.42 -22.95 -0.05
N PRO A 470 -9.97 -23.93 -0.86
CA PRO A 470 -10.84 -24.64 -1.79
C PRO A 470 -11.80 -25.53 -1.01
N LEU A 471 -13.10 -25.44 -1.28
CA LEU A 471 -14.10 -26.35 -0.73
C LEU A 471 -14.16 -27.62 -1.58
N PRO A 472 -14.56 -28.78 -1.01
CA PRO A 472 -14.51 -30.08 -1.68
C PRO A 472 -15.65 -30.28 -2.70
N VAL A 473 -15.82 -29.33 -3.62
CA VAL A 473 -16.84 -29.35 -4.67
C VAL A 473 -16.19 -28.99 -6.00
N GLU A 474 -16.27 -29.88 -6.99
CA GLU A 474 -15.67 -29.65 -8.30
C GLU A 474 -16.35 -28.51 -9.07
N ALA A 475 -15.56 -27.80 -9.87
CA ALA A 475 -16.02 -26.76 -10.77
C ALA A 475 -15.15 -26.70 -12.03
N VAL A 476 -15.72 -26.20 -13.11
CA VAL A 476 -14.97 -25.86 -14.32
C VAL A 476 -13.95 -24.74 -14.06
N ASN A 477 -12.84 -24.74 -14.80
CA ASN A 477 -11.89 -23.64 -14.79
C ASN A 477 -12.33 -22.53 -15.77
N THR A 478 -12.57 -21.33 -15.26
CA THR A 478 -12.93 -20.14 -16.07
C THR A 478 -11.80 -19.12 -16.17
N HIS A 479 -10.61 -19.47 -15.66
CA HIS A 479 -9.42 -18.66 -15.81
C HIS A 479 -8.90 -18.76 -17.24
N ARG A 480 -8.46 -17.61 -17.78
CA ARG A 480 -7.71 -17.53 -19.03
C ARG A 480 -6.45 -16.73 -18.76
N ASN A 481 -5.31 -17.32 -19.11
CA ASN A 481 -4.01 -16.73 -18.93
C ASN A 481 -3.83 -15.53 -19.86
N LYS A 482 -2.75 -14.78 -19.62
CA LYS A 482 -2.35 -13.71 -20.52
C LYS A 482 -1.82 -14.33 -21.81
N PRO A 483 -2.47 -14.09 -22.97
CA PRO A 483 -2.07 -14.71 -24.22
C PRO A 483 -0.70 -14.19 -24.67
N THR A 484 0.07 -15.07 -25.30
CA THR A 484 1.43 -14.72 -25.76
C THR A 484 1.38 -13.93 -27.06
N ASN A 485 0.42 -14.25 -27.94
CA ASN A 485 0.19 -13.56 -29.19
C ASN A 485 -1.12 -12.78 -29.17
N CYS A 486 -1.04 -11.48 -28.95
CA CYS A 486 -2.19 -10.57 -28.94
C CYS A 486 -2.40 -9.85 -30.29
N ARG A 487 -1.69 -10.22 -31.38
CA ARG A 487 -1.73 -9.44 -32.62
C ARG A 487 -3.11 -9.54 -33.30
N ARG A 488 -3.54 -8.44 -33.93
CA ARG A 488 -4.82 -8.38 -34.67
C ARG A 488 -4.86 -9.33 -35.86
N ASN A 489 -3.71 -9.60 -36.47
CA ASN A 489 -3.60 -10.48 -37.63
C ASN A 489 -3.40 -11.97 -37.27
N ARG A 490 -3.52 -12.36 -35.99
CA ARG A 490 -3.50 -13.79 -35.62
C ARG A 490 -4.72 -14.50 -36.19
N THR A 491 -4.60 -15.77 -36.51
CA THR A 491 -5.74 -16.55 -37.02
C THR A 491 -6.73 -16.86 -35.89
N VAL A 492 -7.98 -17.14 -36.24
CA VAL A 492 -8.98 -17.63 -35.27
C VAL A 492 -8.48 -18.92 -34.62
N GLN A 493 -7.82 -19.79 -35.38
CA GLN A 493 -7.24 -21.03 -34.87
C GLN A 493 -6.18 -20.77 -33.81
N ASP A 494 -5.27 -19.81 -34.02
CA ASP A 494 -4.23 -19.46 -33.02
C ASP A 494 -4.87 -19.00 -31.70
N ALA A 495 -5.97 -18.24 -31.77
CA ALA A 495 -6.70 -17.82 -30.58
C ALA A 495 -7.39 -19.03 -29.91
N VAL A 496 -8.05 -19.88 -30.71
CA VAL A 496 -8.77 -21.11 -30.27
C VAL A 496 -7.83 -22.11 -29.60
N ASP A 497 -6.65 -22.35 -30.15
CA ASP A 497 -5.68 -23.31 -29.63
C ASP A 497 -5.17 -22.89 -28.24
N GLU A 498 -4.91 -21.59 -28.02
CA GLU A 498 -4.60 -21.06 -26.69
C GLU A 498 -5.74 -21.35 -25.68
N PHE A 499 -7.02 -21.26 -26.09
CA PHE A 499 -8.16 -21.56 -25.20
C PHE A 499 -8.32 -23.06 -24.92
N LEU A 500 -8.05 -23.93 -25.90
CA LEU A 500 -8.20 -25.38 -25.74
C LEU A 500 -7.13 -25.96 -24.81
N ILE A 501 -5.88 -25.49 -24.95
CA ILE A 501 -4.78 -25.85 -24.03
C ILE A 501 -5.14 -25.50 -22.59
N GLU A 502 -5.76 -24.33 -22.36
CA GLU A 502 -6.17 -23.89 -21.04
C GLU A 502 -7.30 -24.74 -20.43
N ARG A 503 -8.24 -25.23 -21.23
CA ARG A 503 -9.32 -26.13 -20.76
C ARG A 503 -8.78 -27.48 -20.26
N ASP A 504 -7.68 -27.96 -20.84
CA ASP A 504 -7.03 -29.21 -20.45
C ASP A 504 -6.03 -29.04 -19.27
N THR A 505 -5.81 -27.81 -18.79
CA THR A 505 -4.99 -27.58 -17.59
C THR A 505 -5.74 -27.97 -16.31
N LYS A 506 -4.99 -28.62 -15.41
CA LYS A 506 -5.43 -29.41 -14.22
C LYS A 506 -6.58 -28.80 -13.40
N PRO A 507 -7.38 -29.65 -12.72
CA PRO A 507 -8.43 -29.21 -11.80
C PRO A 507 -7.90 -28.20 -10.77
N VAL A 508 -8.77 -27.29 -10.35
CA VAL A 508 -8.51 -26.28 -9.31
C VAL A 508 -7.78 -26.93 -8.13
N ALA A 509 -6.67 -26.31 -7.69
CA ALA A 509 -5.85 -26.81 -6.60
C ALA A 509 -6.73 -27.17 -5.38
N ARG A 510 -6.59 -28.41 -4.89
CA ARG A 510 -7.38 -28.94 -3.75
C ARG A 510 -6.73 -28.69 -2.39
N THR A 511 -5.59 -28.03 -2.36
CA THR A 511 -4.83 -27.77 -1.13
C THR A 511 -5.03 -26.34 -0.67
N LYS A 512 -5.21 -26.15 0.64
CA LYS A 512 -5.21 -24.82 1.24
C LYS A 512 -3.84 -24.19 0.98
N SER A 513 -3.84 -22.92 0.58
CA SER A 513 -2.59 -22.18 0.36
C SER A 513 -2.64 -20.82 1.05
N GLU A 514 -1.53 -20.44 1.66
CA GLU A 514 -1.34 -19.12 2.26
C GLU A 514 -0.30 -18.34 1.46
N ILE A 515 -0.62 -17.11 1.12
CA ILE A 515 0.20 -16.24 0.29
C ILE A 515 0.30 -14.87 0.94
N PHE A 516 1.53 -14.42 1.19
CA PHE A 516 1.77 -13.06 1.67
C PHE A 516 2.13 -12.11 0.53
N TYR A 517 1.41 -11.00 0.42
CA TYR A 517 1.71 -9.89 -0.46
C TYR A 517 2.18 -8.70 0.35
N ASN A 518 3.34 -8.16 -0.02
CA ASN A 518 3.87 -6.95 0.61
C ASN A 518 3.16 -5.69 0.08
N SER A 519 3.57 -4.51 0.58
CA SER A 519 2.96 -3.23 0.21
C SER A 519 3.21 -2.80 -1.24
N SER A 520 4.16 -3.43 -1.94
CA SER A 520 4.37 -3.21 -3.38
C SER A 520 3.56 -4.16 -4.25
N GLY A 521 2.77 -5.06 -3.66
CA GLY A 521 1.99 -6.07 -4.37
C GLY A 521 2.78 -7.26 -4.90
N THR A 522 4.02 -7.39 -4.42
CA THR A 522 4.92 -8.50 -4.73
C THR A 522 4.57 -9.68 -3.84
N LYS A 523 4.45 -10.85 -4.45
CA LYS A 523 4.27 -12.13 -3.76
C LYS A 523 5.60 -12.52 -3.11
N ILE A 524 5.62 -12.64 -1.78
CA ILE A 524 6.87 -12.92 -1.05
C ILE A 524 6.99 -14.39 -0.67
N LYS A 525 5.89 -15.03 -0.28
CA LYS A 525 5.89 -16.42 0.20
C LYS A 525 4.60 -17.14 -0.19
N THR A 526 4.72 -18.43 -0.47
CA THR A 526 3.59 -19.36 -0.62
C THR A 526 3.82 -20.53 0.30
N THR A 527 2.83 -20.87 1.11
CA THR A 527 2.84 -22.08 1.94
C THR A 527 1.63 -22.93 1.56
N HIS A 528 1.86 -24.19 1.21
CA HIS A 528 0.79 -25.16 0.96
C HIS A 528 0.56 -25.98 2.23
N ILE A 529 -0.69 -26.07 2.67
CA ILE A 529 -1.08 -26.83 3.86
C ILE A 529 -1.81 -28.09 3.37
N ASP A 530 -1.16 -29.25 3.50
CA ASP A 530 -1.78 -30.54 3.20
C ASP A 530 -2.76 -30.92 4.32
N GLY A 531 -4.03 -31.11 3.96
CA GLY A 531 -5.13 -31.42 4.88
C GLY A 531 -5.13 -32.84 5.49
N SER A 532 -4.00 -33.55 5.50
CA SER A 532 -3.90 -34.95 5.95
C SER A 532 -3.48 -35.14 7.41
N ARG A 533 -3.38 -34.07 8.22
CA ARG A 533 -3.21 -34.17 9.67
C ARG A 533 -4.22 -33.29 10.41
N LEU A 534 -5.32 -33.90 10.83
CA LEU A 534 -6.16 -33.35 11.91
C LEU A 534 -5.28 -33.22 13.17
N PRO A 535 -5.20 -32.04 13.82
CA PRO A 535 -4.52 -31.93 15.10
C PRO A 535 -5.34 -32.67 16.16
N ARG A 536 -4.66 -33.49 16.98
CA ARG A 536 -5.22 -33.95 18.24
C ARG A 536 -5.47 -32.73 19.12
N SER A 537 -6.59 -32.75 19.81
CA SER A 537 -7.00 -31.76 20.80
C SER A 537 -5.96 -31.64 21.91
N ASP A 538 -5.16 -30.58 21.89
CA ASP A 538 -4.46 -30.10 23.07
C ASP A 538 -4.93 -28.68 23.38
N SER A 539 -5.41 -28.54 24.61
CA SER A 539 -6.02 -27.34 25.17
C SER A 539 -4.95 -26.32 25.50
N THR A 540 -4.73 -25.35 24.60
CA THR A 540 -4.16 -24.05 24.97
C THR A 540 -4.88 -22.95 24.20
N SER A 541 -5.44 -22.01 24.93
CA SER A 541 -6.16 -20.85 24.44
C SER A 541 -5.20 -19.89 23.72
N GLY A 542 -5.16 -19.95 22.40
CA GLY A 542 -4.44 -19.02 21.53
C GLY A 542 -4.73 -19.35 20.08
N ASP A 543 -5.08 -18.34 19.28
CA ASP A 543 -5.39 -18.50 17.85
C ASP A 543 -4.19 -19.11 17.10
N PRO A 544 -4.30 -20.34 16.54
CA PRO A 544 -3.22 -21.00 15.81
C PRO A 544 -2.72 -20.21 14.60
N ALA A 545 -3.55 -19.34 14.02
CA ALA A 545 -3.18 -18.49 12.90
C ALA A 545 -2.12 -17.45 13.30
N LEU A 546 -2.22 -16.87 14.50
CA LEU A 546 -1.25 -15.90 15.01
C LEU A 546 0.11 -16.54 15.34
N ASN A 547 0.12 -17.77 15.84
CA ASN A 547 1.36 -18.49 16.14
C ASN A 547 2.09 -18.97 14.88
N ASN A 548 1.36 -19.37 13.84
CA ASN A 548 1.96 -19.68 12.53
C ASN A 548 2.47 -18.42 11.81
N ILE A 549 1.81 -17.27 11.96
CA ILE A 549 2.33 -15.99 11.45
C ILE A 549 3.68 -15.62 12.11
N CYS A 550 3.84 -15.90 13.41
CA CYS A 550 5.10 -15.64 14.12
C CYS A 550 6.27 -16.52 13.65
N SER A 551 6.05 -17.81 13.41
CA SER A 551 7.08 -18.70 12.84
C SER A 551 7.39 -18.37 11.38
N LEU A 552 6.37 -18.03 10.58
CA LEU A 552 6.54 -17.67 9.16
C LEU A 552 7.38 -16.40 8.94
N ILE A 553 7.37 -15.45 9.88
CA ILE A 553 8.17 -14.22 9.85
C ILE A 553 9.63 -14.46 10.23
N GLN A 554 9.90 -15.42 11.13
CA GLN A 554 11.27 -15.76 11.54
C GLN A 554 12.06 -16.42 10.40
N ASP A 555 11.42 -17.29 9.61
CA ASP A 555 12.08 -17.97 8.47
C ASP A 555 12.48 -17.03 7.31
N LEU A 556 11.79 -15.88 7.15
CA LEU A 556 12.08 -14.90 6.10
C LEU A 556 13.44 -14.21 6.27
N HIS A 557 14.03 -14.23 7.47
CA HIS A 557 15.35 -13.64 7.73
C HIS A 557 16.51 -14.60 7.46
N ALA A 558 16.26 -15.92 7.40
CA ALA A 558 17.30 -16.88 7.09
C ALA A 558 17.65 -16.90 5.59
N THR A 559 16.71 -16.58 4.70
CA THR A 559 16.89 -16.65 3.23
C THR A 559 17.44 -15.36 2.60
N HIS A 560 17.62 -14.29 3.37
CA HIS A 560 18.31 -13.06 2.94
C HIS A 560 19.78 -12.99 3.40
N ALA A 561 20.35 -14.13 3.80
CA ALA A 561 21.74 -14.28 4.23
C ALA A 561 22.65 -14.99 3.20
N GLU A 562 22.20 -15.15 1.94
CA GLU A 562 23.04 -15.62 0.81
C GLU A 562 22.95 -14.68 -0.40
#